data_AF-A0A1B6JNA1-F1
#
_entry.id   AF-A0A1B6JNA1-F1
#
_cell.length_a   1.000
_cell.length_b   1.000
_cell.length_c   1.000
_cell.angle_alpha   90.00
_cell.angle_beta   90.00
_cell.angle_gamma   90.00
#
_symmetry.space_group_name_H-M   'P 1'
#
loop_
_entity.id
_entity.type
_entity.pdbx_description
1 polymer ?
#
loop_
_entity_poly.entity_id
_entity_poly.type
_entity_poly.pdbx_seq_one_letter_code
_entity_poly.pdbx_strand_id
1 'polypeptide(L)'
;KYRLAEVNEEEITYNHKHSLPQAVLTAIKPTYRDLSRLDLLKKCLHGKTQNVNESFNNVVWNRIPKNVFVGRETLVLGVHDAVLTFNEGNIGRIKVLKELGIKDWQIHRKHIEEPR
;
A
#
# COMPACT_ATOMS: atom_id res chain seq x y z
N LYS A 1 -12.82 3.03 26.00
CA LYS A 1 -13.58 2.17 26.95
C LYS A 1 -12.69 1.03 27.45
N TYR A 2 -12.25 0.08 26.63
CA TYR A 2 -11.22 -0.90 27.02
C TYR A 2 -9.91 -0.26 27.52
N ARG A 3 -9.32 0.66 26.74
CA ARG A 3 -8.14 1.44 27.16
C ARG A 3 -8.33 2.29 28.43
N LEU A 4 -9.57 2.54 28.85
CA LEU A 4 -9.85 3.23 30.12
C LEU A 4 -9.95 2.21 31.27
N ALA A 5 -10.49 1.02 31.01
CA ALA A 5 -10.49 -0.08 31.96
C ALA A 5 -9.07 -0.61 32.25
N GLU A 6 -8.18 -0.62 31.25
CA GLU A 6 -6.74 -0.94 31.46
C GLU A 6 -6.07 0.06 32.42
N VAL A 7 -6.33 1.36 32.23
CA VAL A 7 -5.79 2.42 33.09
C VAL A 7 -6.35 2.36 34.51
N ASN A 8 -7.59 1.90 34.66
CA ASN A 8 -8.26 1.78 35.95
C ASN A 8 -8.05 0.41 36.62
N GLU A 9 -7.21 -0.48 36.06
CA GLU A 9 -6.98 -1.86 36.53
C GLU A 9 -8.25 -2.75 36.57
N GLU A 10 -9.28 -2.39 35.80
CA GLU A 10 -10.56 -3.10 35.69
C GLU A 10 -10.62 -3.98 34.43
N GLU A 11 -9.47 -4.33 33.84
CA GLU A 11 -9.38 -5.07 32.57
C GLU A 11 -10.11 -6.43 32.64
N ILE A 12 -9.99 -7.13 33.77
CA ILE A 12 -10.52 -8.48 33.98
C ILE A 12 -12.07 -8.47 33.99
N THR A 13 -12.70 -7.35 34.35
CA THR A 13 -14.17 -7.23 34.44
C THR A 13 -14.78 -6.58 33.20
N TYR A 14 -13.96 -6.12 32.25
CA TYR A 14 -14.43 -5.42 31.06
C TYR A 14 -15.03 -6.38 30.03
N ASN A 15 -16.36 -6.35 29.87
CA ASN A 15 -17.04 -7.14 28.86
C ASN A 15 -16.98 -6.46 27.48
N HIS A 16 -16.22 -7.03 26.55
CA HIS A 16 -16.21 -6.60 25.16
C HIS A 16 -17.53 -6.96 24.48
N LYS A 17 -18.26 -5.94 24.00
CA LYS A 17 -19.57 -6.08 23.34
C LYS A 17 -19.59 -7.08 22.15
N HIS A 18 -18.43 -7.40 21.57
CA HIS A 18 -18.26 -8.32 20.44
C HIS A 18 -17.05 -9.26 20.65
N SER A 19 -16.94 -9.86 21.84
CA SER A 19 -15.89 -10.85 22.13
C SER A 19 -16.05 -12.12 21.28
N LEU A 20 -14.93 -12.64 20.79
CA LEU A 20 -14.90 -13.93 20.11
C LEU A 20 -15.14 -15.07 21.11
N PRO A 21 -15.82 -16.16 20.72
CA PRO A 21 -15.91 -17.35 21.56
C PRO A 21 -14.54 -17.85 21.99
N GLN A 22 -14.41 -18.34 23.22
CA GLN A 22 -13.12 -18.73 23.80
C GLN A 22 -12.38 -19.78 22.97
N ALA A 23 -13.11 -20.72 22.36
CA ALA A 23 -12.54 -21.73 21.47
C ALA A 23 -11.89 -21.10 20.22
N VAL A 24 -12.55 -20.11 19.61
CA VAL A 24 -12.04 -19.37 18.45
C VAL A 24 -10.82 -18.56 18.86
N LEU A 25 -10.90 -17.83 19.98
CA LEU A 25 -9.78 -17.03 20.49
C LEU A 25 -8.54 -17.91 20.73
N THR A 26 -8.73 -19.06 21.37
CA THR A 26 -7.64 -20.02 21.67
C THR A 26 -7.00 -20.54 20.39
N ALA A 27 -7.79 -20.79 19.34
CA ALA A 27 -7.29 -21.24 18.06
C ALA A 27 -6.50 -20.16 17.29
N ILE A 28 -6.96 -18.90 17.30
CA ILE A 28 -6.35 -17.83 16.48
C ILE A 28 -5.23 -17.07 17.19
N LYS A 29 -5.22 -17.06 18.54
CA LYS A 29 -4.29 -16.26 19.35
C LYS A 29 -2.81 -16.59 19.08
N PRO A 30 -2.38 -17.86 18.92
CA PRO A 30 -1.00 -18.18 18.56
C PRO A 30 -0.60 -17.53 17.22
N THR A 31 -1.41 -17.71 16.18
CA THR A 31 -1.18 -17.11 14.85
C THR A 31 -1.08 -15.59 14.93
N TYR A 32 -1.96 -14.93 15.67
CA TYR A 32 -1.94 -13.48 15.81
C TYR A 32 -0.68 -12.99 16.54
N ARG A 33 -0.20 -13.74 17.54
CA ARG A 33 1.05 -13.44 18.25
C ARG A 33 2.26 -13.59 17.35
N ASP A 34 2.30 -14.66 16.54
CA ASP A 34 3.37 -14.88 15.56
C ASP A 34 3.40 -13.78 14.49
N LEU A 35 2.23 -13.36 14.00
CA LEU A 35 2.12 -12.25 13.05
C LEU A 35 2.45 -10.88 13.66
N SER A 36 2.36 -10.75 14.97
CA SER A 36 2.68 -9.51 15.70
C SER A 36 4.16 -9.40 16.08
N ARG A 37 5.01 -10.34 15.66
CA ARG A 37 6.45 -10.27 15.97
C ARG A 37 7.11 -9.07 15.29
N LEU A 38 7.95 -8.36 16.05
CA LEU A 38 8.61 -7.12 15.60
C LEU A 38 9.46 -7.32 14.34
N ASP A 39 10.11 -8.47 14.17
CA ASP A 39 10.91 -8.78 13.00
C ASP A 39 10.07 -8.95 11.72
N LEU A 40 8.82 -9.45 11.85
CA LEU A 40 7.87 -9.53 10.75
C LEU A 40 7.30 -8.14 10.43
N LEU A 41 6.88 -7.38 11.45
CA LEU A 41 6.33 -6.04 11.28
C LEU A 41 7.33 -5.05 10.69
N LYS A 42 8.62 -5.15 11.04
CA LYS A 42 9.69 -4.35 10.43
C LYS A 42 9.80 -4.53 8.92
N LYS A 43 9.44 -5.70 8.38
CA LYS A 43 9.43 -5.93 6.93
C LYS A 43 8.28 -5.18 6.24
N CYS A 44 7.16 -5.00 6.94
CA CYS A 44 6.00 -4.25 6.45
C CYS A 44 6.25 -2.72 6.38
N LEU A 45 7.19 -2.19 7.17
CA LEU A 45 7.54 -0.75 7.15
C LEU A 45 8.02 -0.26 5.78
N HIS A 46 8.64 -1.13 4.99
CA HIS A 46 9.12 -0.77 3.65
C HIS A 46 7.99 -0.67 2.61
N GLY A 47 6.75 -1.03 2.97
CA GLY A 47 5.59 -0.98 2.06
C GLY A 47 5.74 -1.88 0.82
N LYS A 48 6.65 -2.85 0.86
CA LYS A 48 6.82 -3.81 -0.25
C LYS A 48 5.61 -4.71 -0.28
N THR A 49 4.94 -4.75 -1.43
CA THR A 49 3.77 -5.62 -1.63
C THR A 49 4.19 -7.08 -1.58
N GLN A 50 3.36 -7.92 -0.95
CA GLN A 50 3.58 -9.38 -0.90
C GLN A 50 3.60 -10.03 -2.29
N ASN A 51 3.09 -9.32 -3.32
CA ASN A 51 3.07 -9.78 -4.70
C ASN A 51 3.49 -8.65 -5.65
N VAL A 52 4.81 -8.49 -5.84
CA VAL A 52 5.41 -7.49 -6.74
C VAL A 52 4.86 -7.62 -8.17
N ASN A 53 4.62 -8.84 -8.64
CA ASN A 53 4.14 -9.10 -9.99
C ASN A 53 2.69 -8.66 -10.17
N GLU A 54 1.80 -8.96 -9.23
CA GLU A 54 0.41 -8.50 -9.27
C GLU A 54 0.31 -6.99 -9.12
N SER A 55 1.13 -6.40 -8.26
CA SER A 55 1.20 -4.95 -8.09
C SER A 55 1.64 -4.26 -9.38
N PHE A 56 2.71 -4.72 -10.03
CA PHE A 56 3.17 -4.19 -11.31
C PHE A 56 2.13 -4.37 -12.41
N ASN A 57 1.57 -5.57 -12.53
CA ASN A 57 0.56 -5.85 -13.54
C ASN A 57 -0.69 -4.98 -13.36
N ASN A 58 -1.12 -4.72 -12.11
CA ASN A 58 -2.18 -3.77 -11.84
C ASN A 58 -1.85 -2.36 -12.35
N VAL A 59 -0.60 -1.90 -12.21
CA VAL A 59 -0.17 -0.62 -12.80
C VAL A 59 -0.31 -0.66 -14.32
N VAL A 60 0.18 -1.71 -14.99
CA VAL A 60 0.05 -1.88 -16.44
C VAL A 60 -1.42 -1.84 -16.89
N TRP A 61 -2.30 -2.61 -16.25
CA TRP A 61 -3.71 -2.71 -16.64
C TRP A 61 -4.51 -1.44 -16.36
N ASN A 62 -4.09 -0.63 -15.38
CA ASN A 62 -4.68 0.70 -15.16
C ASN A 62 -4.31 1.70 -16.27
N ARG A 63 -3.18 1.54 -16.96
CA ARG A 63 -2.80 2.37 -18.12
C ARG A 63 -3.37 1.82 -19.42
N ILE A 64 -3.31 0.49 -19.57
CA ILE A 64 -3.69 -0.24 -20.78
C ILE A 64 -4.68 -1.33 -20.35
N PRO A 65 -6.00 -1.03 -20.32
CA PRO A 65 -7.01 -2.00 -19.94
C PRO A 65 -7.03 -3.20 -20.89
N LYS A 66 -7.11 -4.41 -20.34
CA LYS A 66 -7.09 -5.67 -21.12
C LYS A 66 -8.24 -5.80 -22.13
N ASN A 67 -9.35 -5.13 -21.83
CA ASN A 67 -10.58 -5.17 -22.62
C ASN A 67 -10.64 -4.10 -23.71
N VAL A 68 -9.58 -3.31 -23.87
CA VAL A 68 -9.51 -2.25 -24.88
C VAL A 68 -8.39 -2.57 -25.86
N PHE A 69 -8.72 -2.64 -27.15
CA PHE A 69 -7.70 -2.74 -28.19
C PHE A 69 -6.97 -1.40 -28.32
N VAL A 70 -5.64 -1.44 -28.29
CA VAL A 70 -4.77 -0.27 -28.48
C VAL A 70 -3.74 -0.57 -29.57
N GLY A 71 -3.31 0.47 -30.30
CA GLY A 71 -2.23 0.33 -31.26
C GLY A 71 -0.89 -0.01 -30.60
N ARG A 72 0.05 -0.55 -31.38
CA ARG A 72 1.38 -0.96 -30.89
C ARG A 72 2.13 0.17 -30.18
N GLU A 73 2.09 1.38 -30.72
CA GLU A 73 2.78 2.54 -30.13
C GLU A 73 2.22 2.90 -28.76
N THR A 74 0.89 2.94 -28.63
CA THR A 74 0.20 3.18 -27.35
C THR A 74 0.49 2.08 -26.34
N LEU A 75 0.52 0.82 -26.77
CA LEU A 75 0.88 -0.32 -25.93
C LEU A 75 2.30 -0.17 -25.38
N VAL A 76 3.27 0.12 -26.23
CA VAL A 76 4.68 0.31 -25.84
C VAL A 76 4.81 1.49 -24.88
N LEU A 77 4.21 2.63 -25.19
CA LEU A 77 4.26 3.82 -24.34
C LEU A 77 3.63 3.58 -22.96
N GLY A 78 2.47 2.95 -22.90
CA GLY A 78 1.79 2.68 -21.62
C GLY A 78 2.54 1.67 -20.76
N VAL A 79 3.23 0.69 -21.35
CA VAL A 79 4.11 -0.22 -20.60
C VAL A 79 5.32 0.53 -20.04
N HIS A 80 5.96 1.42 -20.83
CA HIS A 80 7.05 2.25 -20.33
C HIS A 80 6.61 3.18 -19.19
N ASP A 81 5.45 3.82 -19.31
CA ASP A 81 4.88 4.63 -18.22
C ASP A 81 4.59 3.80 -16.95
N ALA A 82 4.08 2.58 -17.12
CA ALA A 82 3.82 1.67 -16.01
C ALA A 82 5.11 1.27 -15.29
N VAL A 83 6.17 0.91 -16.04
CA VAL A 83 7.50 0.61 -15.48
C VAL A 83 8.08 1.81 -14.75
N LEU A 84 8.01 3.00 -15.35
CA LEU A 84 8.52 4.22 -14.75
C LEU A 84 7.79 4.56 -13.45
N THR A 85 6.46 4.50 -13.47
CA THR A 85 5.64 4.80 -12.29
C THR A 85 5.80 3.75 -11.20
N PHE A 86 5.97 2.47 -11.55
CA PHE A 86 6.17 1.41 -10.57
C PHE A 86 7.49 1.57 -9.80
N ASN A 87 8.55 1.99 -10.49
CA ASN A 87 9.88 2.12 -9.89
C ASN A 87 10.13 3.48 -9.23
N GLU A 88 9.69 4.58 -9.84
CA GLU A 88 9.99 5.95 -9.38
C GLU A 88 8.74 6.78 -9.05
N GLY A 89 7.54 6.22 -9.19
CA GLY A 89 6.29 6.97 -9.02
C GLY A 89 6.19 8.13 -10.01
N ASN A 90 5.52 9.20 -9.57
CA ASN A 90 5.34 10.41 -10.39
C ASN A 90 6.64 11.20 -10.60
N ILE A 91 7.68 10.97 -9.80
CA ILE A 91 8.99 11.63 -9.97
C ILE A 91 9.59 11.24 -11.33
N GLY A 92 9.50 9.95 -11.69
CA GLY A 92 9.96 9.48 -12.99
C GLY A 92 9.25 10.17 -14.15
N ARG A 93 7.91 10.31 -14.06
CA ARG A 93 7.11 11.01 -15.08
C ARG A 93 7.52 12.48 -15.21
N ILE A 94 7.76 13.16 -14.09
CA ILE A 94 8.23 14.56 -14.10
C ILE A 94 9.58 14.68 -14.82
N LYS A 95 10.50 13.71 -14.65
CA LYS A 95 11.78 13.71 -15.39
C LYS A 95 11.55 13.62 -16.90
N VAL A 96 10.69 12.71 -17.36
CA VAL A 96 10.36 12.58 -18.79
C VAL A 96 9.72 13.86 -19.34
N LEU A 97 8.77 14.45 -18.62
CA LEU A 97 8.12 15.70 -19.03
C LEU A 97 9.12 16.86 -19.14
N LYS A 98 10.11 16.93 -18.24
CA LYS A 98 11.20 17.91 -18.31
C LYS A 98 12.06 17.73 -19.56
N GLU A 99 12.47 16.51 -19.87
CA GLU A 99 13.25 16.20 -21.08
C GLU A 99 12.47 16.52 -22.36
N LEU A 100 11.14 16.37 -22.33
CA LEU A 100 10.24 16.78 -23.43
C LEU A 100 9.99 18.29 -23.49
N GLY A 101 10.58 19.09 -22.60
CA GLY A 101 10.43 20.55 -22.57
C GLY A 101 9.08 21.07 -22.06
N ILE A 102 8.26 20.22 -21.42
CA ILE A 102 6.95 20.59 -20.89
C ILE A 102 7.16 21.25 -19.52
N LYS A 103 6.91 22.56 -19.39
CA LYS A 103 7.33 23.38 -18.23
C LYS A 103 6.35 23.42 -17.04
N ASP A 104 5.10 22.98 -17.19
CA ASP A 104 4.02 23.29 -16.25
C ASP A 104 3.55 22.10 -15.37
N TRP A 105 4.50 21.35 -14.81
CA TRP A 105 4.22 20.19 -13.95
C TRP A 105 3.84 20.54 -12.49
N GLN A 106 3.65 21.82 -12.17
CA GLN A 106 3.59 22.31 -10.78
C GLN A 106 2.26 22.06 -10.05
N ILE A 107 1.28 21.39 -10.66
CA ILE A 107 -0.09 21.33 -10.13
C ILE A 107 -0.24 20.39 -8.91
N HIS A 108 0.74 19.52 -8.58
CA HIS A 108 0.60 18.54 -7.47
C HIS A 108 1.70 18.61 -6.39
N ARG A 109 2.26 19.81 -6.12
CA ARG A 109 3.23 20.01 -5.03
C ARG A 109 2.57 20.39 -3.69
N LYS A 110 1.49 19.70 -3.27
CA LYS A 110 0.92 19.90 -1.92
C LYS A 110 1.30 18.83 -0.88
N HIS A 111 2.01 17.76 -1.23
CA HIS A 111 2.26 16.65 -0.30
C HIS A 111 3.68 16.01 -0.38
N ILE A 112 4.72 16.75 -0.77
CA ILE A 112 6.09 16.19 -0.90
C ILE A 112 7.02 16.60 0.26
N GLU A 113 6.59 17.49 1.16
CA GLU A 113 7.43 17.98 2.28
C GLU A 113 6.94 17.54 3.67
N GLU A 114 6.22 16.43 3.78
CA GLU A 114 6.02 15.76 5.07
C GLU A 114 6.72 14.39 5.06
N PRO A 115 7.73 14.17 5.93
CA PRO A 115 8.35 12.87 6.08
C PRO A 115 7.32 11.88 6.64
N ARG A 116 7.16 10.75 5.95
CA ARG A 116 6.47 9.57 6.49
C ARG A 116 7.29 8.92 7.59
#